data_AF-A0A432WCV7-F1
#
_entry.id   AF-A0A432WCV7-F1
#
_cell.length_a   1.000
_cell.length_b   1.000
_cell.length_c   1.000
_cell.angle_alpha   90.00
_cell.angle_beta   90.00
_cell.angle_gamma   90.00
#
_symmetry.space_group_name_H-M   'P 1'
#
loop_
_entity.id
_entity.type
_entity.pdbx_description
1 polymer ?
#
loop_
_entity_poly.entity_id
_entity_poly.type
_entity_poly.pdbx_seq_one_letter_code
_entity_poly.pdbx_strand_id
1 'polypeptide(L)'
;MSHSTAQLLERFSQLAEPDTFDSHQLPDYELGSEDIDAAVELIGTDYFIQHPLAATHALLALLQCHDDSLFARALGAADEGLLHAQQEYIVSYALPYCDAPLIGLLDALMGNSEHSDERRVFAAWLLQQYAALHPEYYGRVAKVVGARLQDFTANPAEVNGVLVETCVSMQAEELLPLIQRAYQQELVTSAEYASAAAVEEALLTPETAFEAGLEQFMHTKELDEIRQALETKFQRRQGSGLRTMAELDGLLYALALSPTPVARSLWLALLQDETLADISEDICEESVDQLTTYYSEVKDSLLAGEAAPYYESVAVENLNSLVPWAGGFLSGFSLWTESDRLSTEKADATQELLEFLHAIVADKPLPEQYQALAHSDYHMIMQLMLQRAFEETQQSSDELTLDDDSLQDFFEGFDR
;
A
#
# COMPACT_ATOMS: atom_id res chain seq x y z
N MET A 1 35.22 -5.29 -12.75
CA MET A 1 34.80 -5.14 -11.35
C MET A 1 35.73 -4.18 -10.62
N SER A 2 35.20 -3.02 -10.23
CA SER A 2 35.93 -2.07 -9.39
C SER A 2 36.02 -2.59 -7.95
N HIS A 3 36.87 -1.97 -7.11
CA HIS A 3 36.96 -2.34 -5.69
C HIS A 3 35.63 -2.10 -4.94
N SER A 4 34.92 -1.01 -5.25
CA SER A 4 33.61 -0.70 -4.68
C SER A 4 32.53 -1.70 -5.14
N THR A 5 32.53 -2.09 -6.43
CA THR A 5 31.60 -3.11 -6.95
C THR A 5 31.75 -4.45 -6.23
N ALA A 6 32.99 -4.87 -5.93
CA ALA A 6 33.23 -6.11 -5.18
C ALA A 6 32.75 -6.02 -3.72
N GLN A 7 32.90 -4.85 -3.08
CA GLN A 7 32.44 -4.63 -1.71
C GLN A 7 30.91 -4.62 -1.62
N LEU A 8 30.22 -3.91 -2.53
CA LEU A 8 28.76 -3.92 -2.58
C LEU A 8 28.21 -5.30 -2.91
N LEU A 9 28.85 -6.03 -3.82
CA LEU A 9 28.48 -7.41 -4.13
C LEU A 9 28.53 -8.29 -2.89
N GLU A 10 29.63 -8.23 -2.12
CA GLU A 10 29.76 -8.98 -0.87
C GLU A 10 28.70 -8.56 0.15
N ARG A 11 28.47 -7.25 0.32
CA ARG A 11 27.45 -6.70 1.22
C ARG A 11 26.05 -7.20 0.88
N PHE A 12 25.62 -7.03 -0.37
CA PHE A 12 24.27 -7.41 -0.80
C PHE A 12 24.07 -8.92 -0.90
N SER A 13 25.12 -9.70 -1.14
CA SER A 13 25.00 -11.17 -1.14
C SER A 13 24.78 -11.78 0.26
N GLN A 14 24.98 -10.99 1.33
CA GLN A 14 24.75 -11.42 2.70
C GLN A 14 23.35 -11.09 3.22
N LEU A 15 22.58 -10.30 2.46
CA LEU A 15 21.20 -9.97 2.81
C LEU A 15 20.27 -11.15 2.49
N ALA A 16 19.17 -11.23 3.23
CA ALA A 16 18.13 -12.23 2.97
C ALA A 16 17.39 -11.90 1.66
N GLU A 17 16.87 -12.93 0.99
CA GLU A 17 15.95 -12.73 -0.11
C GLU A 17 14.77 -11.85 0.37
N PRO A 18 14.38 -10.81 -0.39
CA PRO A 18 13.19 -10.05 -0.06
C PRO A 18 11.97 -10.95 -0.25
N ASP A 19 11.51 -11.56 0.84
CA ASP A 19 10.51 -12.63 0.83
C ASP A 19 9.08 -12.12 0.54
N THR A 20 8.80 -10.82 0.70
CA THR A 20 7.55 -10.16 0.29
C THR A 20 7.77 -8.66 -0.01
N PHE A 21 6.94 -8.06 -0.87
CA PHE A 21 6.93 -6.60 -1.14
C PHE A 21 6.23 -5.81 -0.02
N ASP A 22 6.30 -6.27 1.23
CA ASP A 22 5.93 -5.44 2.37
C ASP A 22 7.04 -4.42 2.62
N SER A 23 6.78 -3.14 2.35
CA SER A 23 7.81 -2.07 2.47
C SER A 23 8.47 -1.98 3.83
N HIS A 24 7.83 -2.49 4.87
CA HIS A 24 8.36 -2.50 6.23
C HIS A 24 9.45 -3.57 6.47
N GLN A 25 9.63 -4.52 5.55
CA GLN A 25 10.63 -5.60 5.66
C GLN A 25 11.89 -5.35 4.81
N LEU A 26 11.91 -4.31 3.98
CA LEU A 26 13.07 -4.03 3.15
C LEU A 26 14.23 -3.45 3.97
N PRO A 27 15.46 -3.96 3.79
CA PRO A 27 16.63 -3.35 4.40
C PRO A 27 16.73 -1.86 4.03
N ASP A 28 17.09 -1.01 4.99
CA ASP A 28 17.63 0.30 4.69
C ASP A 28 19.03 0.11 4.09
N TYR A 29 19.16 0.33 2.78
CA TYR A 29 20.40 0.03 2.08
C TYR A 29 21.49 1.09 2.27
N GLU A 30 21.17 2.25 2.87
CA GLU A 30 22.03 3.44 3.03
C GLU A 30 23.09 3.54 1.91
N LEU A 31 22.66 3.84 0.68
CA LEU A 31 23.55 3.88 -0.47
C LEU A 31 24.32 5.20 -0.51
N GLY A 32 25.63 5.15 -0.29
CA GLY A 32 26.51 6.31 -0.40
C GLY A 32 26.65 6.80 -1.84
N SER A 33 26.99 8.08 -2.02
CA SER A 33 27.20 8.68 -3.36
C SER A 33 28.30 7.96 -4.17
N GLU A 34 29.30 7.44 -3.48
CA GLU A 34 30.42 6.66 -3.99
C GLU A 34 30.03 5.25 -4.46
N ASP A 35 28.88 4.76 -4.00
CA ASP A 35 28.39 3.40 -4.25
C ASP A 35 27.41 3.33 -5.43
N ILE A 36 26.87 4.48 -5.87
CA ILE A 36 25.87 4.55 -6.94
C ILE A 36 26.36 3.90 -8.23
N ASP A 37 27.57 4.23 -8.68
CA ASP A 37 28.11 3.70 -9.94
C ASP A 37 28.33 2.18 -9.87
N ALA A 38 28.72 1.69 -8.70
CA ALA A 38 28.90 0.28 -8.44
C ALA A 38 27.56 -0.46 -8.37
N ALA A 39 26.54 0.11 -7.72
CA ALA A 39 25.18 -0.44 -7.69
C ALA A 39 24.57 -0.51 -9.11
N VAL A 40 24.75 0.53 -9.93
CA VAL A 40 24.32 0.54 -11.34
C VAL A 40 25.07 -0.52 -12.17
N GLU A 41 26.33 -0.81 -11.86
CA GLU A 41 27.07 -1.92 -12.49
C GLU A 41 26.44 -3.28 -12.12
N LEU A 42 26.02 -3.47 -10.85
CA LEU A 42 25.49 -4.74 -10.33
C LEU A 42 24.11 -5.13 -10.88
N ILE A 43 23.28 -4.18 -11.27
CA ILE A 43 21.94 -4.46 -11.81
C ILE A 43 21.96 -4.91 -13.28
N GLY A 44 23.11 -4.81 -13.96
CA GLY A 44 23.25 -5.20 -15.36
C GLY A 44 23.14 -6.71 -15.57
N THR A 45 22.75 -7.12 -16.78
CA THR A 45 22.51 -8.52 -17.19
C THR A 45 23.61 -9.49 -16.78
N ASP A 46 24.89 -9.15 -17.02
CA ASP A 46 26.01 -10.04 -16.69
C ASP A 46 26.10 -10.35 -15.18
N TYR A 47 25.77 -9.37 -14.34
CA TYR A 47 25.80 -9.52 -12.89
C TYR A 47 24.53 -10.18 -12.37
N PHE A 48 23.35 -9.82 -12.89
CA PHE A 48 22.09 -10.46 -12.51
C PHE A 48 22.12 -11.98 -12.75
N ILE A 49 22.69 -12.44 -13.87
CA ILE A 49 22.84 -13.88 -14.17
C ILE A 49 23.74 -14.58 -13.13
N GLN A 50 24.80 -13.91 -12.66
CA GLN A 50 25.78 -14.51 -11.75
C GLN A 50 25.38 -14.39 -10.27
N HIS A 51 24.70 -13.31 -9.92
CA HIS A 51 24.43 -12.87 -8.55
C HIS A 51 23.03 -12.22 -8.47
N PRO A 52 21.96 -12.98 -8.74
CA PRO A 52 20.61 -12.42 -8.87
C PRO A 52 20.17 -11.67 -7.60
N LEU A 53 20.44 -12.24 -6.42
CA LEU A 53 20.11 -11.63 -5.14
C LEU A 53 20.78 -10.26 -4.94
N ALA A 54 22.09 -10.18 -5.21
CA ALA A 54 22.83 -8.93 -5.03
C ALA A 54 22.39 -7.85 -6.03
N ALA A 55 22.04 -8.25 -7.26
CA ALA A 55 21.47 -7.37 -8.27
C ALA A 55 20.08 -6.86 -7.85
N THR A 56 19.23 -7.71 -7.26
CA THR A 56 17.94 -7.29 -6.69
C THR A 56 18.13 -6.23 -5.61
N HIS A 57 18.94 -6.50 -4.59
CA HIS A 57 19.21 -5.51 -3.55
C HIS A 57 19.84 -4.21 -4.08
N ALA A 58 20.71 -4.30 -5.09
CA ALA A 58 21.29 -3.12 -5.73
C ALA A 58 20.22 -2.26 -6.44
N LEU A 59 19.25 -2.89 -7.12
CA LEU A 59 18.13 -2.17 -7.73
C LEU A 59 17.25 -1.51 -6.66
N LEU A 60 16.86 -2.25 -5.63
CA LEU A 60 16.04 -1.72 -4.54
C LEU A 60 16.72 -0.54 -3.83
N ALA A 61 18.03 -0.64 -3.56
CA ALA A 61 18.83 0.44 -2.98
C ALA A 61 18.84 1.72 -3.85
N LEU A 62 18.96 1.56 -5.17
CA LEU A 62 18.92 2.69 -6.10
C LEU A 62 17.53 3.36 -6.13
N LEU A 63 16.47 2.55 -6.07
CA LEU A 63 15.08 3.02 -6.11
C LEU A 63 14.64 3.71 -4.80
N GLN A 64 15.10 3.23 -3.65
CA GLN A 64 14.88 3.87 -2.33
C GLN A 64 15.51 5.27 -2.21
N CYS A 65 16.42 5.64 -3.10
CA CYS A 65 16.98 6.99 -3.10
C CYS A 65 15.97 8.08 -3.51
N HIS A 66 14.84 7.69 -4.13
CA HIS A 66 13.78 8.59 -4.61
C HIS A 66 14.30 9.78 -5.44
N ASP A 67 15.34 9.55 -6.24
CA ASP A 67 15.90 10.55 -7.16
C ASP A 67 15.54 10.17 -8.60
N ASP A 68 14.85 11.07 -9.31
CA ASP A 68 14.37 10.83 -10.70
C ASP A 68 15.50 10.41 -11.65
N SER A 69 16.69 11.01 -11.50
CA SER A 69 17.82 10.76 -12.40
C SER A 69 18.44 9.39 -12.12
N LEU A 70 18.54 9.00 -10.85
CA LEU A 70 18.97 7.67 -10.45
C LEU A 70 17.95 6.60 -10.84
N PHE A 71 16.66 6.89 -10.67
CA PHE A 71 15.56 6.02 -11.09
C PHE A 71 15.67 5.71 -12.59
N ALA A 72 15.72 6.74 -13.44
CA ALA A 72 15.85 6.56 -14.89
C ALA A 72 17.16 5.86 -15.30
N ARG A 73 18.26 6.15 -14.58
CA ARG A 73 19.54 5.49 -14.81
C ARG A 73 19.48 4.01 -14.45
N ALA A 74 18.82 3.65 -13.35
CA ALA A 74 18.61 2.28 -12.94
C ALA A 74 17.79 1.52 -13.98
N LEU A 75 16.66 2.09 -14.42
CA LEU A 75 15.85 1.52 -15.51
C LEU A 75 16.64 1.33 -16.81
N GLY A 76 17.49 2.29 -17.16
CA GLY A 76 18.30 2.24 -18.37
C GLY A 76 19.40 1.17 -18.33
N ALA A 77 19.83 0.74 -17.14
CA ALA A 77 20.95 -0.18 -16.95
C ALA A 77 20.55 -1.58 -16.48
N ALA A 78 19.43 -1.70 -15.75
CA ALA A 78 18.96 -2.96 -15.17
C ALA A 78 18.66 -4.03 -16.23
N ASP A 79 18.92 -5.28 -15.86
CA ASP A 79 18.41 -6.44 -16.60
C ASP A 79 16.88 -6.42 -16.71
N GLU A 80 16.34 -6.88 -17.84
CA GLU A 80 14.89 -6.86 -18.09
C GLU A 80 14.14 -7.86 -17.20
N GLY A 81 14.71 -9.04 -16.97
CA GLY A 81 14.14 -10.02 -16.06
C GLY A 81 14.08 -9.50 -14.63
N LEU A 82 15.09 -8.72 -14.23
CA LEU A 82 15.11 -8.04 -12.94
C LEU A 82 14.03 -6.96 -12.84
N LEU A 83 13.88 -6.11 -13.87
CA LEU A 83 12.82 -5.08 -13.89
C LEU A 83 11.42 -5.69 -13.78
N HIS A 84 11.15 -6.77 -14.52
CA HIS A 84 9.88 -7.47 -14.45
C HIS A 84 9.66 -8.13 -13.08
N ALA A 85 10.70 -8.74 -12.52
CA ALA A 85 10.60 -9.35 -11.19
C ALA A 85 10.32 -8.32 -10.08
N GLN A 86 10.70 -7.06 -10.27
CA GLN A 86 10.55 -5.98 -9.29
C GLN A 86 9.49 -4.95 -9.67
N GLN A 87 8.60 -5.30 -10.60
CA GLN A 87 7.59 -4.40 -11.15
C GLN A 87 6.66 -3.81 -10.07
N GLU A 88 6.15 -4.67 -9.18
CA GLU A 88 5.26 -4.29 -8.08
C GLU A 88 5.95 -3.33 -7.11
N TYR A 89 7.22 -3.59 -6.78
CA TYR A 89 8.00 -2.70 -5.94
C TYR A 89 8.17 -1.31 -6.57
N ILE A 90 8.53 -1.28 -7.86
CA ILE A 90 8.77 -0.04 -8.58
C ILE A 90 7.51 0.83 -8.53
N VAL A 91 6.32 0.27 -8.80
CA VAL A 91 5.06 1.02 -8.81
C VAL A 91 4.60 1.44 -7.43
N SER A 92 4.73 0.56 -6.43
CA SER A 92 4.15 0.81 -5.11
C SER A 92 5.03 1.69 -4.23
N TYR A 93 6.36 1.65 -4.43
CA TYR A 93 7.29 2.23 -3.47
C TYR A 93 8.35 3.16 -4.05
N ALA A 94 8.58 3.16 -5.36
CA ALA A 94 9.56 4.06 -5.96
C ALA A 94 8.88 5.16 -6.79
N LEU A 95 8.00 4.76 -7.69
CA LEU A 95 7.29 5.62 -8.62
C LEU A 95 6.44 6.72 -7.95
N PRO A 96 5.72 6.49 -6.83
CA PRO A 96 4.88 7.52 -6.18
C PRO A 96 5.66 8.70 -5.61
N TYR A 97 6.97 8.53 -5.40
CA TYR A 97 7.85 9.55 -4.84
C TYR A 97 8.63 10.34 -5.91
N CYS A 98 8.43 10.01 -7.19
CA CYS A 98 9.14 10.65 -8.29
C CYS A 98 8.42 11.94 -8.74
N ASP A 99 9.21 12.94 -9.10
CA ASP A 99 8.70 14.25 -9.49
C ASP A 99 8.48 14.38 -11.00
N ALA A 100 7.88 15.49 -11.41
CA ALA A 100 7.62 15.82 -12.81
C ALA A 100 8.78 15.64 -13.81
N PRO A 101 10.07 15.82 -13.45
CA PRO A 101 11.19 15.53 -14.36
C PRO A 101 11.22 14.09 -14.87
N LEU A 102 10.72 13.11 -14.09
CA LEU A 102 10.68 11.70 -14.47
C LEU A 102 9.98 11.50 -15.82
N ILE A 103 8.92 12.25 -16.13
CA ILE A 103 8.18 12.17 -17.40
C ILE A 103 9.13 12.33 -18.61
N GLY A 104 10.05 13.30 -18.53
CA GLY A 104 11.03 13.55 -19.60
C GLY A 104 12.10 12.48 -19.69
N LEU A 105 12.43 11.83 -18.57
CA LEU A 105 13.39 10.74 -18.52
C LEU A 105 12.80 9.43 -19.08
N LEU A 106 11.55 9.12 -18.74
CA LEU A 106 10.80 8.01 -19.34
C LEU A 106 10.61 8.22 -20.85
N ASP A 107 10.31 9.46 -21.27
CA ASP A 107 10.28 9.82 -22.69
C ASP A 107 11.61 9.54 -23.40
N ALA A 108 12.73 9.91 -22.78
CA ALA A 108 14.05 9.64 -23.32
C ALA A 108 14.34 8.14 -23.43
N LEU A 109 13.94 7.33 -22.44
CA LEU A 109 14.09 5.88 -22.46
C LEU A 109 13.25 5.25 -23.58
N MET A 110 11.97 5.61 -23.71
CA MET A 110 11.09 5.13 -24.78
C MET A 110 11.61 5.52 -26.18
N GLY A 111 12.22 6.70 -26.30
CA GLY A 111 12.72 7.23 -27.55
C GLY A 111 14.09 6.73 -27.97
N ASN A 112 14.82 6.06 -27.09
CA ASN A 112 16.18 5.61 -27.36
C ASN A 112 16.16 4.27 -28.10
N SER A 113 16.44 4.29 -29.40
CA SER A 113 16.51 3.08 -30.24
C SER A 113 17.68 2.16 -29.92
N GLU A 114 18.61 2.56 -29.07
CA GLU A 114 19.68 1.68 -28.56
C GLU A 114 19.18 0.75 -27.44
N HIS A 115 18.04 1.06 -26.82
CA HIS A 115 17.36 0.15 -25.91
C HIS A 115 16.54 -0.88 -26.67
N SER A 116 16.42 -2.04 -26.08
CA SER A 116 15.51 -3.12 -26.49
C SER A 116 14.05 -2.65 -26.47
N ASP A 117 13.23 -3.34 -27.27
CA ASP A 117 11.80 -3.07 -27.35
C ASP A 117 11.13 -3.32 -25.99
N GLU A 118 11.49 -4.37 -25.26
CA GLU A 118 10.97 -4.68 -23.92
C GLU A 118 11.23 -3.54 -22.92
N ARG A 119 12.45 -2.99 -22.88
CA ARG A 119 12.75 -1.83 -22.02
C ARG A 119 11.95 -0.58 -22.40
N ARG A 120 11.74 -0.36 -23.70
CA ARG A 120 10.93 0.77 -24.19
C ARG A 120 9.45 0.58 -23.86
N VAL A 121 8.94 -0.64 -23.95
CA VAL A 121 7.60 -1.05 -23.51
C VAL A 121 7.46 -0.82 -22.00
N PHE A 122 8.42 -1.25 -21.19
CA PHE A 122 8.43 -1.04 -19.75
C PHE A 122 8.42 0.44 -19.37
N ALA A 123 9.20 1.28 -20.07
CA ALA A 123 9.18 2.73 -19.86
C ALA A 123 7.82 3.36 -20.22
N ALA A 124 7.16 2.89 -21.28
CA ALA A 124 5.81 3.33 -21.63
C ALA A 124 4.78 2.90 -20.57
N TRP A 125 4.90 1.67 -20.07
CA TRP A 125 4.02 1.15 -19.02
C TRP A 125 4.23 1.92 -17.71
N LEU A 126 5.46 2.24 -17.33
CA LEU A 126 5.72 3.09 -16.16
C LEU A 126 5.13 4.49 -16.33
N LEU A 127 5.12 5.05 -17.55
CA LEU A 127 4.48 6.33 -17.80
C LEU A 127 2.96 6.27 -17.61
N GLN A 128 2.33 5.15 -17.96
CA GLN A 128 0.91 4.88 -17.65
C GLN A 128 0.66 4.84 -16.15
N GLN A 129 1.46 4.07 -15.40
CA GLN A 129 1.34 3.97 -13.93
C GLN A 129 1.56 5.34 -13.28
N TYR A 130 2.55 6.09 -13.75
CA TYR A 130 2.85 7.44 -13.26
C TYR A 130 1.69 8.40 -13.47
N ALA A 131 0.99 8.31 -14.61
CA ALA A 131 -0.18 9.14 -14.87
C ALA A 131 -1.37 8.82 -13.95
N ALA A 132 -1.53 7.55 -13.57
CA ALA A 132 -2.55 7.14 -12.61
C ALA A 132 -2.22 7.63 -11.19
N LEU A 133 -0.94 7.56 -10.78
CA LEU A 133 -0.48 8.01 -9.48
C LEU A 133 -0.39 9.54 -9.33
N HIS A 134 -0.13 10.26 -10.42
CA HIS A 134 0.02 11.73 -10.43
C HIS A 134 -0.90 12.43 -11.45
N PRO A 135 -2.21 12.46 -11.19
CA PRO A 135 -3.23 13.19 -11.95
C PRO A 135 -2.85 14.61 -12.38
N GLU A 136 -2.18 15.35 -11.51
CA GLU A 136 -1.75 16.73 -11.73
C GLU A 136 -0.79 16.88 -12.92
N TYR A 137 -0.16 15.78 -13.35
CA TYR A 137 0.73 15.73 -14.48
C TYR A 137 0.09 15.27 -15.78
N TYR A 138 -1.23 15.01 -15.80
CA TYR A 138 -2.01 14.60 -16.97
C TYR A 138 -1.57 15.34 -18.26
N GLY A 139 -1.62 16.68 -18.25
CA GLY A 139 -1.34 17.47 -19.45
C GLY A 139 0.10 17.33 -19.96
N ARG A 140 1.06 16.99 -19.10
CA ARG A 140 2.46 16.72 -19.50
C ARG A 140 2.59 15.32 -20.06
N VAL A 141 1.99 14.32 -19.40
CA VAL A 141 2.02 12.93 -19.86
C VAL A 141 1.30 12.78 -21.19
N ALA A 142 0.07 13.30 -21.32
CA ALA A 142 -0.70 13.29 -22.56
C ALA A 142 0.08 13.93 -23.73
N LYS A 143 0.85 15.00 -23.48
CA LYS A 143 1.70 15.62 -24.49
C LYS A 143 2.85 14.70 -24.94
N VAL A 144 3.51 14.00 -24.01
CA VAL A 144 4.58 13.04 -24.32
C VAL A 144 4.01 11.85 -25.09
N VAL A 145 2.93 11.26 -24.59
CA VAL A 145 2.25 10.13 -25.25
C VAL A 145 1.79 10.52 -26.66
N GLY A 146 1.17 11.68 -26.81
CA GLY A 146 0.75 12.21 -28.11
C GLY A 146 1.93 12.45 -29.07
N ALA A 147 3.06 12.97 -28.57
CA ALA A 147 4.26 13.14 -29.39
C ALA A 147 4.84 11.80 -29.85
N ARG A 148 4.85 10.78 -28.98
CA ARG A 148 5.31 9.43 -29.32
C ARG A 148 4.39 8.72 -30.29
N LEU A 149 3.07 8.83 -30.09
CA LEU A 149 2.08 8.32 -31.04
C LEU A 149 2.17 9.05 -32.39
N GLN A 150 2.51 10.33 -32.43
CA GLN A 150 2.69 11.03 -33.71
C GLN A 150 3.83 10.41 -34.55
N ASP A 151 4.80 9.76 -33.90
CA ASP A 151 5.91 9.03 -34.52
C ASP A 151 5.72 7.50 -34.46
N PHE A 152 4.47 7.01 -34.50
CA PHE A 152 4.14 5.57 -34.42
C PHE A 152 4.92 4.70 -35.43
N THR A 153 5.41 5.26 -36.54
CA THR A 153 6.20 4.52 -37.54
C THR A 153 7.62 4.19 -37.09
N ALA A 154 8.17 4.96 -36.16
CA ALA A 154 9.50 4.74 -35.59
C ALA A 154 9.47 3.89 -34.33
N ASN A 155 8.28 3.59 -33.80
CA ASN A 155 8.09 2.80 -32.60
C ASN A 155 7.77 1.33 -32.95
N PRO A 156 8.20 0.38 -32.11
CA PRO A 156 7.67 -0.98 -32.12
C PRO A 156 6.16 -0.97 -31.93
N ALA A 157 5.46 -1.92 -32.55
CA ALA A 157 4.00 -2.00 -32.48
C ALA A 157 3.48 -2.22 -31.03
N GLU A 158 4.26 -2.92 -30.21
CA GLU A 158 3.96 -3.14 -28.79
C GLU A 158 4.08 -1.86 -27.96
N VAL A 159 5.11 -1.03 -28.22
CA VAL A 159 5.23 0.29 -27.59
C VAL A 159 4.03 1.16 -27.96
N ASN A 160 3.60 1.15 -29.23
CA ASN A 160 2.39 1.85 -29.64
C ASN A 160 1.14 1.29 -28.95
N GLY A 161 1.08 -0.01 -28.67
CA GLY A 161 0.01 -0.64 -27.89
C GLY A 161 -0.09 -0.09 -26.47
N VAL A 162 1.02 -0.06 -25.73
CA VAL A 162 1.05 0.50 -24.38
C VAL A 162 0.74 1.99 -24.36
N LEU A 163 1.21 2.75 -25.35
CA LEU A 163 0.85 4.17 -25.48
C LEU A 163 -0.67 4.37 -25.70
N VAL A 164 -1.33 3.46 -26.43
CA VAL A 164 -2.79 3.45 -26.61
C VAL A 164 -3.50 3.11 -25.30
N GLU A 165 -3.06 2.08 -24.57
CA GLU A 165 -3.58 1.71 -23.24
C GLU A 165 -3.43 2.87 -22.24
N THR A 166 -2.32 3.61 -22.33
CA THR A 166 -2.09 4.82 -21.56
C THR A 166 -3.10 5.91 -21.90
N CYS A 167 -3.39 6.16 -23.19
CA CYS A 167 -4.42 7.11 -23.60
C CYS A 167 -5.81 6.75 -23.05
N VAL A 168 -6.16 5.46 -23.04
CA VAL A 168 -7.45 5.01 -22.48
C VAL A 168 -7.48 5.23 -20.97
N SER A 169 -6.43 4.82 -20.27
CA SER A 169 -6.33 4.95 -18.81
C SER A 169 -6.46 6.40 -18.34
N MET A 170 -5.92 7.34 -19.11
CA MET A 170 -5.97 8.77 -18.81
C MET A 170 -7.21 9.49 -19.39
N GLN A 171 -8.10 8.80 -20.12
CA GLN A 171 -9.17 9.44 -20.91
C GLN A 171 -8.70 10.55 -21.87
N ALA A 172 -7.58 10.33 -22.56
CA ALA A 172 -7.00 11.29 -23.49
C ALA A 172 -7.74 11.30 -24.85
N GLU A 173 -9.02 11.68 -24.85
CA GLU A 173 -9.88 11.74 -26.04
C GLU A 173 -9.27 12.57 -27.17
N GLU A 174 -8.51 13.61 -26.84
CA GLU A 174 -7.83 14.47 -27.81
C GLU A 174 -6.81 13.73 -28.68
N LEU A 175 -6.34 12.56 -28.24
CA LEU A 175 -5.37 11.72 -28.95
C LEU A 175 -6.04 10.67 -29.84
N LEU A 176 -7.37 10.51 -29.79
CA LEU A 176 -8.11 9.52 -30.59
C LEU A 176 -7.81 9.60 -32.10
N PRO A 177 -7.67 10.78 -32.74
CA PRO A 177 -7.30 10.84 -34.15
C PRO A 177 -5.92 10.24 -34.47
N LEU A 178 -4.96 10.30 -33.53
CA LEU A 178 -3.65 9.66 -33.70
C LEU A 178 -3.76 8.14 -33.54
N ILE A 179 -4.53 7.68 -32.56
CA ILE A 179 -4.79 6.25 -32.32
C ILE A 179 -5.44 5.61 -33.55
N GLN A 180 -6.48 6.23 -34.09
CA GLN A 180 -7.15 5.77 -35.31
C GLN A 180 -6.18 5.63 -36.49
N ARG A 181 -5.25 6.58 -36.66
CA ARG A 181 -4.23 6.53 -37.72
C ARG A 181 -3.19 5.43 -37.50
N ALA A 182 -2.84 5.12 -36.25
CA ALA A 182 -1.91 4.05 -35.92
C ALA A 182 -2.51 2.68 -36.22
N TYR A 183 -3.76 2.43 -35.82
CA TYR A 183 -4.49 1.19 -36.15
C TYR A 183 -4.73 1.02 -37.65
N GLN A 184 -5.07 2.09 -38.38
CA GLN A 184 -5.24 2.05 -39.84
C GLN A 184 -3.98 1.61 -40.59
N GLN A 185 -2.81 1.79 -39.99
CA GLN A 185 -1.52 1.38 -40.55
C GLN A 185 -1.03 0.04 -40.00
N GLU A 186 -1.82 -0.63 -39.16
CA GLU A 186 -1.46 -1.91 -38.53
C GLU A 186 -0.18 -1.81 -37.68
N LEU A 187 0.04 -0.65 -37.04
CA LEU A 187 1.24 -0.37 -36.23
C LEU A 187 0.97 -0.43 -34.71
N VAL A 188 -0.12 -1.07 -34.29
CA VAL A 188 -0.50 -1.20 -32.89
C VAL A 188 -0.72 -2.67 -32.57
N THR A 189 -0.01 -3.16 -31.55
CA THR A 189 -0.25 -4.47 -30.93
C THR A 189 -0.60 -4.22 -29.48
N SER A 190 -1.89 -4.35 -29.12
CA SER A 190 -2.38 -4.23 -27.75
C SER A 190 -3.06 -5.54 -27.33
N ALA A 191 -2.85 -5.93 -26.07
CA ALA A 191 -3.50 -7.10 -25.49
C ALA A 191 -4.98 -6.85 -25.20
N GLU A 192 -5.32 -5.61 -24.82
CA GLU A 192 -6.67 -5.20 -24.41
C GLU A 192 -7.51 -4.69 -25.59
N TYR A 193 -6.91 -3.88 -26.47
CA TYR A 193 -7.65 -3.16 -27.51
C TYR A 193 -7.33 -3.69 -28.90
N ALA A 194 -8.22 -4.53 -29.44
CA ALA A 194 -8.05 -5.11 -30.77
C ALA A 194 -8.27 -4.11 -31.93
N SER A 195 -8.86 -2.94 -31.68
CA SER A 195 -9.14 -1.95 -32.73
C SER A 195 -9.34 -0.54 -32.17
N ALA A 196 -9.22 0.48 -33.04
CA ALA A 196 -9.52 1.86 -32.68
C ALA A 196 -10.97 2.09 -32.23
N ALA A 197 -11.92 1.29 -32.72
CA ALA A 197 -13.32 1.37 -32.28
C ALA A 197 -13.50 0.88 -30.83
N ALA A 198 -12.75 -0.16 -30.43
CA ALA A 198 -12.74 -0.64 -29.04
C ALA A 198 -12.12 0.40 -28.09
N VAL A 199 -11.08 1.11 -28.55
CA VAL A 199 -10.50 2.25 -27.81
C VAL A 199 -11.53 3.37 -27.66
N GLU A 200 -12.23 3.74 -28.74
CA GLU A 200 -13.26 4.79 -28.71
C GLU A 200 -14.41 4.43 -27.76
N GLU A 201 -14.85 3.18 -27.74
CA GLU A 201 -15.86 2.70 -26.78
C GLU A 201 -15.35 2.72 -25.33
N ALA A 202 -14.11 2.30 -25.10
CA ALA A 202 -13.50 2.34 -23.77
C ALA A 202 -13.35 3.77 -23.25
N LEU A 203 -12.95 4.72 -24.10
CA LEU A 203 -12.87 6.15 -23.76
C LEU A 203 -14.25 6.76 -23.41
N LEU A 204 -15.35 6.19 -23.92
CA LEU A 204 -16.72 6.63 -23.61
C LEU A 204 -17.26 6.01 -22.32
N THR A 205 -16.55 5.06 -21.71
CA THR A 205 -16.97 4.39 -20.48
C THR A 205 -16.31 5.10 -19.29
N PRO A 206 -17.08 5.75 -18.40
CA PRO A 206 -16.53 6.68 -17.42
C PRO A 206 -15.75 6.02 -16.26
N GLU A 207 -15.89 4.72 -16.03
CA GLU A 207 -15.13 4.02 -14.98
C GLU A 207 -13.66 3.93 -15.38
N THR A 208 -12.81 4.76 -14.79
CA THR A 208 -11.37 4.81 -15.11
C THR A 208 -10.53 4.17 -14.03
N ALA A 209 -9.41 3.60 -14.45
CA ALA A 209 -8.28 3.31 -13.56
C ALA A 209 -7.77 4.56 -12.83
N PHE A 210 -8.06 5.76 -13.37
CA PHE A 210 -7.84 7.05 -12.70
C PHE A 210 -8.80 7.27 -11.53
N GLU A 211 -10.10 7.04 -11.67
CA GLU A 211 -11.06 7.15 -10.55
C GLU A 211 -10.72 6.12 -9.47
N ALA A 212 -10.44 4.87 -9.86
CA ALA A 212 -10.04 3.83 -8.91
C ALA A 212 -8.68 4.13 -8.24
N GLY A 213 -7.69 4.59 -9.00
CA GLY A 213 -6.34 4.90 -8.49
C GLY A 213 -6.29 6.19 -7.68
N LEU A 214 -7.05 7.22 -8.07
CA LEU A 214 -7.21 8.46 -7.31
C LEU A 214 -8.00 8.20 -6.03
N GLU A 215 -9.06 7.38 -6.07
CA GLU A 215 -9.81 6.98 -4.88
C GLU A 215 -8.89 6.25 -3.90
N GLN A 216 -8.14 5.24 -4.37
CA GLN A 216 -7.19 4.50 -3.54
C GLN A 216 -6.05 5.37 -2.99
N PHE A 217 -5.47 6.26 -3.81
CA PHE A 217 -4.42 7.17 -3.38
C PHE A 217 -4.91 8.23 -2.40
N MET A 218 -6.05 8.87 -2.69
CA MET A 218 -6.65 9.88 -1.81
C MET A 218 -7.03 9.26 -0.48
N HIS A 219 -7.61 8.06 -0.51
CA HIS A 219 -7.97 7.30 0.68
C HIS A 219 -6.74 6.95 1.54
N THR A 220 -5.67 6.44 0.92
CA THR A 220 -4.43 6.09 1.64
C THR A 220 -3.77 7.34 2.24
N LYS A 221 -3.72 8.43 1.47
CA LYS A 221 -3.13 9.70 1.92
C LYS A 221 -3.96 10.38 3.00
N GLU A 222 -5.28 10.40 2.88
CA GLU A 222 -6.18 10.93 3.91
C GLU A 222 -6.04 10.13 5.20
N LEU A 223 -5.94 8.80 5.11
CA LEU A 223 -5.67 7.93 6.25
C LEU A 223 -4.33 8.23 6.93
N ASP A 224 -3.26 8.40 6.16
CA ASP A 224 -1.95 8.75 6.71
C ASP A 224 -1.95 10.16 7.33
N GLU A 225 -2.64 11.13 6.72
CA GLU A 225 -2.83 12.46 7.29
C GLU A 225 -3.63 12.41 8.61
N ILE A 226 -4.69 11.58 8.68
CA ILE A 226 -5.47 11.34 9.89
C ILE A 226 -4.60 10.67 10.97
N ARG A 227 -3.85 9.62 10.62
CA ARG A 227 -2.93 8.93 11.53
C ARG A 227 -1.89 9.90 12.08
N GLN A 228 -1.25 10.69 11.23
CA GLN A 228 -0.24 11.68 11.65
C GLN A 228 -0.85 12.77 12.54
N ALA A 229 -2.05 13.24 12.23
CA ALA A 229 -2.77 14.21 13.03
C ALA A 229 -3.12 13.67 14.43
N LEU A 230 -3.57 12.41 14.50
CA LEU A 230 -3.86 11.71 15.75
C LEU A 230 -2.57 11.44 16.54
N GLU A 231 -1.52 10.90 15.90
CA GLU A 231 -0.23 10.60 16.53
C GLU A 231 0.40 11.84 17.18
N THR A 232 0.35 12.99 16.49
CA THR A 232 0.83 14.28 17.03
C THR A 232 0.09 14.67 18.32
N LYS A 233 -1.17 14.26 18.48
CA LYS A 233 -1.96 14.49 19.70
C LYS A 233 -1.56 13.53 20.81
N PHE A 234 -1.23 12.27 20.51
CA PHE A 234 -0.74 11.27 21.48
C PHE A 234 0.68 11.57 22.01
N GLN A 235 1.62 12.02 21.17
CA GLN A 235 3.01 12.30 21.56
C GLN A 235 3.15 13.42 22.61
N ARG A 236 2.13 14.26 22.81
CA ARG A 236 2.18 15.42 23.73
C ARG A 236 1.94 15.08 25.20
N ARG A 237 1.71 13.83 25.59
CA ARG A 237 1.32 13.46 26.97
C ARG A 237 2.16 12.34 27.61
N GLN A 238 2.21 12.34 28.94
CA GLN A 238 2.80 11.29 29.80
C GLN A 238 1.76 10.76 30.83
N GLY A 239 0.63 10.25 30.33
CA GLY A 239 -0.49 9.74 31.15
C GLY A 239 -0.56 8.21 31.30
N SER A 240 -1.58 7.71 32.00
CA SER A 240 -1.84 6.27 32.22
C SER A 240 -2.73 5.59 31.16
N GLY A 241 -3.17 6.33 30.15
CA GLY A 241 -4.05 5.85 29.08
C GLY A 241 -3.36 5.40 27.81
N LEU A 242 -4.12 5.29 26.71
CA LEU A 242 -3.58 5.06 25.37
C LEU A 242 -2.51 6.13 25.06
N ARG A 243 -1.30 5.67 24.79
CA ARG A 243 -0.06 6.44 24.61
C ARG A 243 0.41 6.49 23.18
N THR A 244 -0.02 5.51 22.39
CA THR A 244 0.52 5.20 21.07
C THR A 244 -0.58 5.14 20.04
N MET A 245 -0.22 5.39 18.78
CA MET A 245 -1.17 5.22 17.67
C MET A 245 -1.53 3.74 17.50
N ALA A 246 -0.58 2.83 17.77
CA ALA A 246 -0.83 1.39 17.77
C ALA A 246 -1.85 0.95 18.83
N GLU A 247 -1.83 1.52 20.05
CA GLU A 247 -2.85 1.24 21.08
C GLU A 247 -4.23 1.75 20.64
N LEU A 248 -4.32 2.91 19.99
CA LEU A 248 -5.58 3.39 19.43
C LEU A 248 -6.08 2.47 18.32
N ASP A 249 -5.21 2.09 17.39
CA ASP A 249 -5.53 1.20 16.27
C ASP A 249 -6.10 -0.14 16.77
N GLY A 250 -5.40 -0.80 17.68
CA GLY A 250 -5.86 -2.05 18.28
C GLY A 250 -7.23 -1.91 18.94
N LEU A 251 -7.46 -0.80 19.65
CA LEU A 251 -8.77 -0.52 20.25
C LEU A 251 -9.86 -0.44 19.18
N LEU A 252 -9.64 0.29 18.09
CA LEU A 252 -10.62 0.43 17.01
C LEU A 252 -10.90 -0.91 16.32
N TYR A 253 -9.88 -1.76 16.13
CA TYR A 253 -10.06 -3.12 15.65
C TYR A 253 -10.96 -3.95 16.56
N ALA A 254 -10.77 -3.88 17.88
CA ALA A 254 -11.65 -4.56 18.82
C ALA A 254 -13.09 -4.03 18.79
N LEU A 255 -13.29 -2.72 18.56
CA LEU A 255 -14.64 -2.16 18.40
C LEU A 255 -15.31 -2.64 17.09
N ALA A 256 -14.55 -2.71 16.00
CA ALA A 256 -15.04 -3.15 14.69
C ALA A 256 -15.34 -4.66 14.65
N LEU A 257 -14.58 -5.46 15.40
CA LEU A 257 -14.78 -6.90 15.56
C LEU A 257 -15.97 -7.26 16.47
N SER A 258 -16.53 -6.29 17.20
CA SER A 258 -17.61 -6.56 18.16
C SER A 258 -18.86 -7.10 17.47
N PRO A 259 -19.44 -8.22 17.93
CA PRO A 259 -20.68 -8.78 17.35
C PRO A 259 -21.86 -7.81 17.43
N THR A 260 -21.89 -6.98 18.47
CA THR A 260 -22.84 -5.87 18.59
C THR A 260 -22.10 -4.53 18.53
N PRO A 261 -22.63 -3.51 17.84
CA PRO A 261 -21.99 -2.20 17.80
C PRO A 261 -21.81 -1.62 19.20
N VAL A 262 -20.56 -1.31 19.57
CA VAL A 262 -20.25 -0.66 20.85
C VAL A 262 -20.66 0.81 20.77
N ALA A 263 -21.46 1.26 21.73
CA ALA A 263 -22.01 2.62 21.73
C ALA A 263 -20.90 3.70 21.73
N ARG A 264 -21.06 4.73 20.89
CA ARG A 264 -20.14 5.87 20.74
C ARG A 264 -19.71 6.50 22.05
N SER A 265 -20.68 6.70 22.95
CA SER A 265 -20.43 7.28 24.27
C SER A 265 -19.46 6.48 25.14
N LEU A 266 -19.34 5.17 24.94
CA LEU A 266 -18.49 4.31 25.77
C LEU A 266 -17.01 4.41 25.38
N TRP A 267 -16.71 4.31 24.08
CA TRP A 267 -15.33 4.49 23.63
C TRP A 267 -14.91 5.95 23.62
N LEU A 268 -15.81 6.91 23.39
CA LEU A 268 -15.51 8.33 23.64
C LEU A 268 -15.25 8.60 25.12
N ALA A 269 -15.98 8.00 26.06
CA ALA A 269 -15.67 8.18 27.48
C ALA A 269 -14.28 7.61 27.82
N LEU A 270 -13.93 6.43 27.29
CA LEU A 270 -12.61 5.86 27.43
C LEU A 270 -11.53 6.78 26.82
N LEU A 271 -11.75 7.29 25.61
CA LEU A 271 -10.83 8.21 24.94
C LEU A 271 -10.80 9.60 25.59
N GLN A 272 -11.87 10.05 26.23
CA GLN A 272 -11.92 11.33 26.95
C GLN A 272 -11.16 11.22 28.27
N ASP A 273 -11.40 10.16 29.04
CA ASP A 273 -10.71 9.88 30.30
C ASP A 273 -9.22 9.58 30.08
N GLU A 274 -8.85 8.96 28.95
CA GLU A 274 -7.48 8.53 28.67
C GLU A 274 -6.70 9.47 27.73
N THR A 275 -7.37 10.24 26.85
CA THR A 275 -6.72 10.92 25.70
C THR A 275 -7.14 12.39 25.48
N LEU A 276 -8.43 12.75 25.57
CA LEU A 276 -8.96 14.05 25.11
C LEU A 276 -9.17 15.11 26.23
N ALA A 277 -8.94 14.78 27.51
CA ALA A 277 -9.30 15.64 28.65
C ALA A 277 -8.71 17.07 28.71
N ASP A 278 -7.59 17.38 28.02
CA ASP A 278 -6.96 18.73 28.02
C ASP A 278 -7.10 19.45 26.67
N ILE A 279 -7.95 18.94 25.78
CA ILE A 279 -8.16 19.50 24.45
C ILE A 279 -9.32 20.50 24.51
N SER A 280 -9.17 21.68 23.88
CA SER A 280 -10.27 22.64 23.78
C SER A 280 -11.45 22.03 23.03
N GLU A 281 -12.67 22.41 23.40
CA GLU A 281 -13.93 21.87 22.87
C GLU A 281 -13.95 21.80 21.32
N ASP A 282 -13.50 22.87 20.63
CA ASP A 282 -13.40 22.90 19.16
C ASP A 282 -12.40 21.88 18.56
N ILE A 283 -11.30 21.58 19.26
CA ILE A 283 -10.29 20.60 18.81
C ILE A 283 -10.77 19.18 19.17
N CYS A 284 -11.68 19.04 20.14
CA CYS A 284 -12.29 17.77 20.49
C CYS A 284 -13.24 17.30 19.39
N GLU A 285 -14.07 18.18 18.82
CA GLU A 285 -14.95 17.82 17.69
C GLU A 285 -14.16 17.35 16.47
N GLU A 286 -13.15 18.10 16.03
CA GLU A 286 -12.29 17.71 14.90
C GLU A 286 -11.57 16.36 15.14
N SER A 287 -11.11 16.12 16.37
CA SER A 287 -10.47 14.85 16.74
C SER A 287 -11.47 13.69 16.73
N VAL A 288 -12.70 13.95 17.15
CA VAL A 288 -13.77 12.94 17.16
C VAL A 288 -14.19 12.58 15.73
N ASP A 289 -14.22 13.55 14.81
CA ASP A 289 -14.47 13.29 13.40
C ASP A 289 -13.35 12.45 12.78
N GLN A 290 -12.08 12.83 12.99
CA GLN A 290 -10.91 12.06 12.55
C GLN A 290 -10.92 10.62 13.08
N LEU A 291 -11.27 10.43 14.36
CA LEU A 291 -11.40 9.11 14.97
C LEU A 291 -12.55 8.30 14.37
N THR A 292 -13.66 8.96 14.02
CA THR A 292 -14.81 8.30 13.42
C THR A 292 -14.49 7.86 11.99
N THR A 293 -13.82 8.71 11.21
CA THR A 293 -13.30 8.33 9.89
C THR A 293 -12.35 7.14 10.02
N TYR A 294 -11.37 7.21 10.93
CA TYR A 294 -10.42 6.11 11.07
C TYR A 294 -11.06 4.78 11.51
N TYR A 295 -12.09 4.84 12.36
CA TYR A 295 -12.87 3.66 12.72
C TYR A 295 -13.62 3.05 11.53
N SER A 296 -14.25 3.87 10.69
CA SER A 296 -14.93 3.39 9.47
C SER A 296 -13.95 2.63 8.59
N GLU A 297 -12.73 3.14 8.45
CA GLU A 297 -11.71 2.53 7.61
C GLU A 297 -11.20 1.18 8.13
N VAL A 298 -10.98 1.08 9.43
CA VAL A 298 -10.66 -0.20 10.07
C VAL A 298 -11.77 -1.23 9.83
N LYS A 299 -13.02 -0.79 9.89
CA LYS A 299 -14.19 -1.66 9.67
C LYS A 299 -14.30 -2.09 8.20
N ASP A 300 -14.12 -1.17 7.26
CA ASP A 300 -14.18 -1.45 5.83
C ASP A 300 -13.03 -2.39 5.41
N SER A 301 -11.84 -2.20 5.98
CA SER A 301 -10.70 -3.11 5.80
C SER A 301 -11.00 -4.53 6.28
N LEU A 302 -11.67 -4.70 7.44
CA LEU A 302 -12.10 -6.01 7.94
C LEU A 302 -13.15 -6.65 7.02
N LEU A 303 -14.09 -5.87 6.48
CA LEU A 303 -15.10 -6.34 5.54
C LEU A 303 -14.49 -6.78 4.20
N ALA A 304 -13.45 -6.09 3.74
CA ALA A 304 -12.73 -6.41 2.52
C ALA A 304 -11.79 -7.64 2.66
N GLY A 305 -11.50 -8.08 3.88
CA GLY A 305 -10.48 -9.10 4.13
C GLY A 305 -9.04 -8.57 4.10
N GLU A 306 -8.88 -7.25 4.16
CA GLU A 306 -7.64 -6.52 3.98
C GLU A 306 -7.19 -5.85 5.29
N ALA A 307 -7.47 -6.50 6.43
CA ALA A 307 -7.09 -5.98 7.73
C ALA A 307 -5.57 -5.69 7.81
N ALA A 308 -5.21 -4.42 8.01
CA ALA A 308 -3.83 -3.95 8.12
C ALA A 308 -3.58 -3.24 9.47
N PRO A 309 -3.35 -4.00 10.56
CA PRO A 309 -3.03 -3.45 11.87
C PRO A 309 -1.80 -2.53 11.85
N TYR A 310 -1.88 -1.41 12.57
CA TYR A 310 -0.78 -0.44 12.65
C TYR A 310 0.17 -0.72 13.83
N TYR A 311 1.48 -0.78 13.56
CA TYR A 311 2.53 -0.99 14.56
C TYR A 311 3.61 0.12 14.51
N GLU A 312 4.08 0.60 15.66
CA GLU A 312 5.01 1.74 15.74
C GLU A 312 6.49 1.40 15.48
N SER A 313 6.87 0.12 15.40
CA SER A 313 8.26 -0.32 15.29
C SER A 313 8.56 -0.96 13.94
N VAL A 314 9.64 -0.48 13.30
CA VAL A 314 10.21 -0.96 12.02
C VAL A 314 10.64 -2.43 12.07
N ALA A 315 10.91 -2.99 13.25
CA ALA A 315 11.19 -4.41 13.42
C ALA A 315 9.89 -5.21 13.68
N VAL A 316 9.10 -5.44 12.62
CA VAL A 316 7.82 -6.19 12.67
C VAL A 316 8.01 -7.65 13.11
N GLU A 317 9.21 -8.19 12.91
CA GLU A 317 9.61 -9.54 13.36
C GLU A 317 9.70 -9.70 14.88
N ASN A 318 9.70 -8.59 15.64
CA ASN A 318 9.80 -8.62 17.08
C ASN A 318 8.41 -8.62 17.71
N LEU A 319 8.02 -9.69 18.39
CA LEU A 319 6.78 -9.80 19.17
C LEU A 319 6.49 -8.57 20.06
N ASN A 320 7.55 -7.89 20.53
CA ASN A 320 7.41 -6.68 21.35
C ASN A 320 6.77 -5.49 20.61
N SER A 321 6.82 -5.45 19.27
CA SER A 321 6.17 -4.41 18.45
C SER A 321 4.64 -4.50 18.52
N LEU A 322 4.10 -5.70 18.78
CA LEU A 322 2.67 -5.96 18.90
C LEU A 322 2.10 -5.56 20.27
N VAL A 323 2.96 -5.40 21.29
CA VAL A 323 2.51 -5.20 22.68
C VAL A 323 1.60 -3.97 22.82
N PRO A 324 1.92 -2.79 22.24
CA PRO A 324 1.03 -1.63 22.30
C PRO A 324 -0.30 -1.93 21.62
N TRP A 325 -0.27 -2.47 20.40
CA TRP A 325 -1.48 -2.81 19.65
C TRP A 325 -2.38 -3.80 20.40
N ALA A 326 -1.79 -4.87 20.93
CA ALA A 326 -2.49 -5.88 21.72
C ALA A 326 -3.11 -5.30 23.00
N GLY A 327 -2.41 -4.38 23.67
CA GLY A 327 -2.94 -3.65 24.83
C GLY A 327 -4.16 -2.78 24.47
N GLY A 328 -4.08 -2.09 23.33
CA GLY A 328 -5.19 -1.35 22.74
C GLY A 328 -6.40 -2.22 22.46
N PHE A 329 -6.19 -3.34 21.76
CA PHE A 329 -7.24 -4.30 21.42
C PHE A 329 -7.94 -4.85 22.66
N LEU A 330 -7.19 -5.32 23.66
CA LEU A 330 -7.76 -5.85 24.89
C LEU A 330 -8.54 -4.78 25.68
N SER A 331 -8.13 -3.51 25.57
CA SER A 331 -8.87 -2.38 26.14
C SER A 331 -10.21 -2.18 25.42
N GLY A 332 -10.24 -2.23 24.09
CA GLY A 332 -11.48 -2.18 23.30
C GLY A 332 -12.41 -3.37 23.58
N PHE A 333 -11.85 -4.58 23.69
CA PHE A 333 -12.61 -5.79 24.04
C PHE A 333 -13.27 -5.69 25.44
N SER A 334 -12.66 -4.95 26.37
CA SER A 334 -13.26 -4.71 27.69
C SER A 334 -14.56 -3.89 27.64
N LEU A 335 -14.81 -3.17 26.54
CA LEU A 335 -16.04 -2.40 26.31
C LEU A 335 -17.19 -3.24 25.76
N TRP A 336 -16.93 -4.48 25.34
CA TRP A 336 -17.96 -5.38 24.86
C TRP A 336 -18.93 -5.74 25.98
N THR A 337 -20.18 -6.05 25.62
CA THR A 337 -21.16 -6.49 26.61
C THR A 337 -20.75 -7.83 27.22
N GLU A 338 -21.19 -8.10 28.45
CA GLU A 338 -20.90 -9.39 29.08
C GLU A 338 -21.47 -10.57 28.27
N SER A 339 -22.64 -10.39 27.65
CA SER A 339 -23.23 -11.39 26.75
C SER A 339 -22.36 -11.65 25.52
N ASP A 340 -21.81 -10.61 24.91
CA ASP A 340 -20.99 -10.74 23.70
C ASP A 340 -19.66 -11.41 24.04
N ARG A 341 -19.02 -11.03 25.14
CA ARG A 341 -17.80 -11.72 25.59
C ARG A 341 -18.05 -13.21 25.84
N LEU A 342 -19.16 -13.55 26.49
CA LEU A 342 -19.52 -14.95 26.78
C LEU A 342 -19.93 -15.76 25.53
N SER A 343 -20.47 -15.13 24.48
CA SER A 343 -20.74 -15.80 23.21
C SER A 343 -19.45 -15.98 22.41
N THR A 344 -18.57 -14.98 22.41
CA THR A 344 -17.27 -15.00 21.76
C THR A 344 -16.26 -15.95 22.42
N GLU A 345 -16.36 -16.20 23.72
CA GLU A 345 -15.62 -17.27 24.42
C GLU A 345 -15.99 -18.69 23.92
N LYS A 346 -17.03 -18.82 23.09
CA LYS A 346 -17.39 -20.09 22.43
C LYS A 346 -16.98 -20.12 20.95
N ALA A 347 -16.46 -19.01 20.43
CA ALA A 347 -15.96 -18.87 19.08
C ALA A 347 -14.46 -19.22 19.08
N ASP A 348 -14.10 -20.30 18.38
CA ASP A 348 -12.77 -20.90 18.48
C ASP A 348 -11.67 -19.94 17.99
N ALA A 349 -11.92 -19.17 16.92
CA ALA A 349 -10.94 -18.24 16.35
C ALA A 349 -10.78 -16.96 17.18
N THR A 350 -11.88 -16.45 17.77
CA THR A 350 -11.78 -15.24 18.61
C THR A 350 -11.15 -15.55 19.96
N GLN A 351 -11.45 -16.71 20.55
CA GLN A 351 -10.76 -17.17 21.74
C GLN A 351 -9.25 -17.37 21.48
N GLU A 352 -8.90 -17.98 20.35
CA GLU A 352 -7.50 -18.14 19.90
C GLU A 352 -6.78 -16.78 19.79
N LEU A 353 -7.43 -15.78 19.21
CA LEU A 353 -6.93 -14.39 19.15
C LEU A 353 -6.70 -13.80 20.55
N LEU A 354 -7.69 -13.90 21.45
CA LEU A 354 -7.59 -13.33 22.80
C LEU A 354 -6.49 -14.00 23.63
N GLU A 355 -6.35 -15.33 23.54
CA GLU A 355 -5.28 -16.07 24.23
C GLU A 355 -3.89 -15.64 23.76
N PHE A 356 -3.73 -15.45 22.45
CA PHE A 356 -2.49 -14.95 21.85
C PHE A 356 -2.16 -13.53 22.35
N LEU A 357 -3.10 -12.60 22.28
CA LEU A 357 -2.90 -11.21 22.72
C LEU A 357 -2.61 -11.11 24.23
N HIS A 358 -3.32 -11.88 25.05
CA HIS A 358 -3.04 -11.94 26.48
C HIS A 358 -1.65 -12.50 26.81
N ALA A 359 -1.15 -13.47 26.03
CA ALA A 359 0.19 -13.99 26.20
C ALA A 359 1.26 -12.92 25.89
N ILE A 360 1.07 -12.16 24.81
CA ILE A 360 1.95 -11.05 24.41
C ILE A 360 2.01 -9.98 25.49
N VAL A 361 0.85 -9.44 25.90
CA VAL A 361 0.79 -8.33 26.87
C VAL A 361 1.31 -8.75 28.25
N ALA A 362 1.16 -10.02 28.62
CA ALA A 362 1.63 -10.54 29.91
C ALA A 362 3.08 -11.04 29.90
N ASP A 363 3.80 -10.93 28.78
CA ASP A 363 5.15 -11.50 28.57
C ASP A 363 5.20 -12.99 28.97
N LYS A 364 4.18 -13.74 28.54
CA LYS A 364 4.06 -15.19 28.78
C LYS A 364 4.45 -15.96 27.52
N PRO A 365 4.86 -17.24 27.65
CA PRO A 365 5.04 -18.11 26.49
C PRO A 365 3.75 -18.14 25.65
N LEU A 366 3.91 -17.96 24.34
CA LEU A 366 2.79 -18.10 23.39
C LEU A 366 2.19 -19.51 23.46
N PRO A 367 0.92 -19.69 23.04
CA PRO A 367 0.34 -21.02 22.88
C PRO A 367 1.24 -21.94 22.03
N GLU A 368 1.23 -23.25 22.31
CA GLU A 368 2.16 -24.23 21.70
C GLU A 368 2.14 -24.18 20.16
N GLN A 369 0.98 -23.95 19.56
CA GLN A 369 0.82 -23.81 18.11
C GLN A 369 1.57 -22.61 17.50
N TYR A 370 1.91 -21.60 18.30
CA TYR A 370 2.60 -20.37 17.88
C TYR A 370 4.04 -20.28 18.38
N GLN A 371 4.48 -21.18 19.28
CA GLN A 371 5.87 -21.19 19.77
C GLN A 371 6.89 -21.51 18.67
N ALA A 372 6.49 -22.28 17.66
CA ALA A 372 7.33 -22.57 16.50
C ALA A 372 7.48 -21.38 15.54
N LEU A 373 6.67 -20.33 15.72
CA LEU A 373 6.60 -19.14 14.87
C LEU A 373 7.41 -17.96 15.44
N ALA A 374 8.38 -18.22 16.32
CA ALA A 374 9.24 -17.20 16.95
C ALA A 374 10.04 -16.32 15.96
N HIS A 375 10.06 -16.70 14.68
CA HIS A 375 10.74 -16.02 13.57
C HIS A 375 9.80 -15.81 12.38
N SER A 376 8.50 -15.88 12.58
CA SER A 376 7.51 -15.71 11.52
C SER A 376 7.03 -14.26 11.45
N ASP A 377 6.46 -13.91 10.31
CA ASP A 377 5.80 -12.63 10.11
C ASP A 377 4.54 -12.55 11.00
N TYR A 378 4.70 -11.86 12.13
CA TYR A 378 3.61 -11.66 13.07
C TYR A 378 2.51 -10.75 12.53
N HIS A 379 2.78 -9.91 11.53
CA HIS A 379 1.76 -9.10 10.86
C HIS A 379 0.78 -10.01 10.11
N MET A 380 1.29 -10.91 9.27
CA MET A 380 0.48 -11.90 8.56
C MET A 380 -0.30 -12.80 9.52
N ILE A 381 0.33 -13.27 10.61
CA ILE A 381 -0.35 -14.09 11.63
C ILE A 381 -1.52 -13.31 12.24
N MET A 382 -1.29 -12.05 12.63
CA MET A 382 -2.31 -11.20 13.20
C MET A 382 -3.45 -10.90 12.23
N GLN A 383 -3.15 -10.60 10.98
CA GLN A 383 -4.15 -10.40 9.93
C GLN A 383 -5.04 -11.64 9.74
N LEU A 384 -4.44 -12.83 9.65
CA LEU A 384 -5.18 -14.09 9.51
C LEU A 384 -6.05 -14.38 10.75
N MET A 385 -5.55 -14.12 11.95
CA MET A 385 -6.30 -14.32 13.19
C MET A 385 -7.47 -13.34 13.30
N LEU A 386 -7.26 -12.07 12.94
CA LEU A 386 -8.31 -11.05 12.88
C LEU A 386 -9.38 -11.40 11.88
N GLN A 387 -9.00 -11.82 10.68
CA GLN A 387 -9.95 -12.18 9.63
C GLN A 387 -10.82 -13.38 10.05
N ARG A 388 -10.21 -14.43 10.59
CA ARG A 388 -10.95 -15.61 11.09
C ARG A 388 -11.89 -15.25 12.24
N ALA A 389 -11.43 -14.41 13.18
CA ALA A 389 -12.26 -13.95 14.28
C ALA A 389 -13.43 -13.09 13.79
N PHE A 390 -13.21 -12.24 12.78
CA PHE A 390 -14.24 -11.40 12.19
C PHE A 390 -15.30 -12.24 11.47
N GLU A 391 -14.89 -13.17 10.62
CA GLU A 391 -15.81 -14.07 9.92
C GLU A 391 -16.69 -14.89 10.88
N GLU A 392 -16.09 -15.42 11.96
CA GLU A 392 -16.82 -16.22 12.95
C GLU A 392 -17.80 -15.37 13.77
N THR A 393 -17.39 -14.16 14.17
CA THR A 393 -18.27 -13.23 14.90
C THR A 393 -19.44 -12.76 14.04
N GLN A 394 -19.23 -12.43 12.76
CA GLN A 394 -20.31 -12.04 11.84
C GLN A 394 -21.28 -13.19 11.54
N GLN A 395 -20.78 -14.41 11.31
CA GLN A 395 -21.63 -15.60 11.09
C GLN A 395 -22.55 -15.89 12.28
N SER A 396 -22.08 -15.64 13.51
CA SER A 396 -22.89 -15.80 14.72
C SER A 396 -23.97 -14.72 14.87
N SER A 397 -23.77 -13.55 14.23
CA SER A 397 -24.72 -12.44 14.23
C SER A 397 -25.81 -12.61 13.17
N ASP A 398 -25.50 -13.18 12.00
CA ASP A 398 -26.48 -13.41 10.92
C ASP A 398 -27.58 -14.43 11.29
N GLU A 399 -27.35 -15.31 12.26
CA GLU A 399 -28.41 -16.17 12.82
C GLU A 399 -29.44 -15.38 13.67
N LEU A 400 -29.13 -14.13 14.03
CA LEU A 400 -29.99 -13.19 14.72
C LEU A 400 -30.45 -12.10 13.74
N THR A 401 -31.27 -12.49 12.74
CA THR A 401 -31.85 -11.59 11.74
C THR A 401 -32.32 -10.26 12.33
N LEU A 402 -31.62 -9.17 11.99
CA LEU A 402 -32.07 -7.80 12.18
C LEU A 402 -32.65 -7.30 10.86
N ASP A 403 -33.88 -6.77 10.93
CA ASP A 403 -34.52 -6.07 9.81
C ASP A 403 -33.67 -4.84 9.41
N ASP A 404 -33.43 -4.69 8.11
CA ASP A 404 -32.66 -3.59 7.48
C ASP A 404 -33.18 -2.17 7.86
N ASP A 405 -34.42 -2.06 8.35
CA ASP A 405 -34.99 -0.81 8.86
C ASP A 405 -34.24 -0.26 10.11
N SER A 406 -33.44 -1.09 10.79
CA SER A 406 -32.68 -0.68 11.99
C SER A 406 -31.39 0.09 11.70
N LEU A 407 -30.83 -0.01 10.49
CA LEU A 407 -29.61 0.73 10.10
C LEU A 407 -29.91 2.20 9.80
N GLN A 408 -31.13 2.54 9.39
CA GLN A 408 -31.52 3.92 9.10
C GLN A 408 -31.84 4.69 10.40
N ASP A 409 -32.50 4.04 11.37
CA ASP A 409 -32.67 4.58 12.74
C ASP A 409 -31.31 4.69 13.49
N PHE A 410 -30.31 3.89 13.11
CA PHE A 410 -28.95 3.91 13.65
C PHE A 410 -28.17 5.17 13.27
N PHE A 411 -28.24 5.64 12.01
CA PHE A 411 -27.60 6.88 11.59
C PHE A 411 -28.31 8.14 12.13
N GLU A 412 -29.63 8.10 12.31
CA GLU A 412 -30.38 9.23 12.90
C GLU A 412 -30.09 9.47 14.41
N GLY A 413 -29.46 8.49 15.08
CA GLY A 413 -28.98 8.63 16.45
C GLY A 413 -27.68 9.44 16.61
N PHE A 414 -26.97 9.76 15.51
CA PHE A 414 -25.69 10.48 15.53
C PHE A 414 -25.82 12.01 15.61
N ASP A 415 -27.00 12.56 15.30
CA ASP A 415 -27.26 14.02 15.25
C ASP A 415 -27.94 14.59 16.53
N ARG A 416 -27.91 13.87 17.66
CA ARG A 416 -28.54 14.32 18.93
C ARG A 416 -27.62 14.36 20.13
#